data_AF-F4JQ92-F1
#
_entry.id   AF-F4JQ92-F1
#
_cell.length_a   1.000
_cell.length_b   1.000
_cell.length_c   1.000
_cell.angle_alpha   90.00
_cell.angle_beta   90.00
_cell.angle_gamma   90.00
#
_symmetry.space_group_name_H-M   'P 1'
#
loop_
_entity.id
_entity.type
_entity.pdbx_description
1 polymer ?
#
loop_
_entity_poly.entity_id
_entity_poly.type
_entity_poly.pdbx_seq_one_letter_code
_entity_poly.pdbx_strand_id
1 'polypeptide(L)'
;MDHRAVKQAERINSFNSPVLQYCGGGVSPEMEPPKLLWVKENLKESWSMVYKWMDLSDWLSYRATGDDTRSLCTTVCKWTYLGHAHMHQMTEKASRDMEACGWDDEFWEEIGLGDLVDGHHAKIGRSVAFPGHPLGNGLTATAAKELGLLAGTPVGTSLIDAHAGGVGVMEKSDVDTLCSRMVLVCGTSTCHMAVSREKLFIPGVWGPFWSAMVPEYWLTEGGQSATGALLDHIIENHVASPRLANRAASQKVSVFELLNNILKTMAEDTSSPFISALTSDMHILPDFHGNRSPVADPNSKGVIFGMSLDTSEKQLALLYLATIQGIAYGTRHIVEHCNTHGHKIDTLLACGGLSKNPLFIQEHADIVGCPIILPRESESVLLGAAILGAVAGKNYPSLHDAMKALNAAGQVVHPSSDPKIKKYHDAKYRIFRNLYEQQLSHRSIIAEALA
;
A
#
# COMPACT_ATOMS: atom_id res chain seq x y z
N MET A 1 11.05 -3.37 3.41
CA MET A 1 12.23 -3.38 2.52
C MET A 1 13.38 -4.27 3.03
N ASP A 2 13.58 -4.47 4.34
CA ASP A 2 14.55 -5.49 4.79
C ASP A 2 14.03 -6.91 4.49
N HIS A 3 14.81 -7.72 3.78
CA HIS A 3 14.48 -9.10 3.38
C HIS A 3 15.40 -10.15 4.02
N ARG A 4 16.05 -9.87 5.16
CA ARG A 4 16.96 -10.83 5.81
C ARG A 4 16.27 -12.14 6.21
N ALA A 5 14.95 -12.08 6.41
CA ALA A 5 14.12 -13.15 6.94
C ALA A 5 13.43 -14.02 5.87
N VAL A 6 13.93 -14.03 4.62
CA VAL A 6 13.34 -14.83 3.51
C VAL A 6 13.21 -16.31 3.88
N LYS A 7 14.27 -16.93 4.41
CA LYS A 7 14.25 -18.35 4.79
C LYS A 7 13.24 -18.65 5.91
N GLN A 8 13.08 -17.73 6.85
CA GLN A 8 12.12 -17.85 7.94
C GLN A 8 10.69 -17.70 7.41
N ALA A 9 10.45 -16.78 6.47
CA ALA A 9 9.16 -16.64 5.82
C ALA A 9 8.78 -17.89 5.02
N GLU A 10 9.70 -18.46 4.24
CA GLU A 10 9.50 -19.73 3.53
C GLU A 10 9.14 -20.87 4.48
N ARG A 11 9.84 -20.98 5.62
CA ARG A 11 9.55 -21.99 6.65
C ARG A 11 8.19 -21.76 7.30
N ILE A 12 7.85 -20.52 7.65
CA ILE A 12 6.53 -20.19 8.22
C ILE A 12 5.43 -20.58 7.23
N ASN A 13 5.62 -20.27 5.94
CA ASN A 13 4.64 -20.56 4.90
C ASN A 13 4.46 -22.07 4.66
N SER A 14 5.38 -22.93 5.09
CA SER A 14 5.22 -24.39 4.96
C SER A 14 4.24 -25.02 5.95
N PHE A 15 3.89 -24.33 7.04
CA PHE A 15 3.02 -24.86 8.10
C PHE A 15 1.52 -24.86 7.74
N ASN A 16 1.10 -24.16 6.67
CA ASN A 16 -0.30 -24.11 6.22
C ASN A 16 -1.31 -23.68 7.31
N SER A 17 -0.87 -22.90 8.30
CA SER A 17 -1.75 -22.40 9.38
C SER A 17 -2.91 -21.55 8.82
N PRO A 18 -4.14 -21.66 9.38
CA PRO A 18 -5.28 -20.83 8.99
C PRO A 18 -5.02 -19.32 9.07
N VAL A 19 -4.11 -18.89 9.95
CA VAL A 19 -3.72 -17.49 10.13
C VAL A 19 -3.11 -16.91 8.83
N LEU A 20 -2.40 -17.74 8.05
CA LEU A 20 -1.74 -17.32 6.82
C LEU A 20 -2.73 -16.96 5.70
N GLN A 21 -3.98 -17.42 5.80
CA GLN A 21 -5.04 -17.08 4.83
C GLN A 21 -5.30 -15.57 4.78
N TYR A 22 -5.11 -14.87 5.91
CA TYR A 22 -5.27 -13.41 6.00
C TYR A 22 -4.10 -12.63 5.40
N CYS A 23 -2.99 -13.30 5.11
CA CYS A 23 -1.83 -12.72 4.44
C CYS A 23 -1.81 -13.04 2.94
N GLY A 24 -2.96 -13.42 2.35
CA GLY A 24 -3.04 -13.83 0.94
C GLY A 24 -2.43 -15.21 0.68
N GLY A 25 -2.32 -16.06 1.70
CA GLY A 25 -1.80 -17.42 1.62
C GLY A 25 -0.39 -17.61 2.20
N GLY A 26 0.29 -16.54 2.62
CA GLY A 26 1.60 -16.63 3.27
C GLY A 26 2.13 -15.28 3.76
N VAL A 27 3.00 -15.31 4.76
CA VAL A 27 3.69 -14.11 5.25
C VAL A 27 4.80 -13.67 4.30
N SER A 28 4.95 -12.36 4.16
CA SER A 28 6.10 -11.73 3.51
C SER A 28 7.30 -11.70 4.47
N PRO A 29 8.57 -11.79 3.99
CA PRO A 29 9.74 -11.53 4.83
C PRO A 29 9.77 -10.13 5.43
N GLU A 30 8.94 -9.21 4.94
CA GLU A 30 8.78 -7.87 5.49
C GLU A 30 7.81 -7.79 6.67
N MET A 31 7.06 -8.86 6.98
CA MET A 31 6.20 -8.94 8.15
C MET A 31 7.02 -9.30 9.40
N GLU A 32 6.42 -9.12 10.57
CA GLU A 32 7.15 -9.22 11.84
C GLU A 32 7.47 -10.65 12.29
N PRO A 33 6.59 -11.67 12.14
CA PRO A 33 6.92 -13.03 12.58
C PRO A 33 8.19 -13.61 11.94
N PRO A 34 8.43 -13.50 10.60
CA PRO A 34 9.70 -13.93 10.01
C PRO A 34 10.93 -13.19 10.59
N LYS A 35 10.83 -11.87 10.80
CA LYS A 35 11.93 -11.07 11.36
C LYS A 35 12.23 -11.44 12.80
N LEU A 36 11.20 -11.63 13.63
CA LEU A 36 11.35 -12.06 15.02
C LEU A 36 12.03 -13.43 15.08
N LEU A 37 11.61 -14.37 14.22
CA LEU A 37 12.24 -15.67 14.11
C LEU A 37 13.70 -15.57 13.67
N TRP A 38 14.00 -14.70 12.71
CA TRP A 38 15.37 -14.43 12.29
C TRP A 38 16.20 -13.88 13.46
N VAL A 39 15.68 -12.94 14.23
CA VAL A 39 16.39 -12.37 15.39
C VAL A 39 16.61 -13.43 16.48
N LYS A 40 15.61 -14.25 16.77
CA LYS A 40 15.73 -15.36 17.73
C LYS A 40 16.85 -16.33 17.35
N GLU A 41 16.97 -16.65 16.07
CA GLU A 41 17.98 -17.60 15.57
C GLU A 41 19.39 -16.99 15.50
N ASN A 42 19.50 -15.73 15.08
CA ASN A 42 20.77 -15.11 14.72
C ASN A 42 21.33 -14.18 15.81
N LEU A 43 20.49 -13.62 16.67
CA LEU A 43 20.83 -12.62 17.69
C LEU A 43 20.30 -13.04 19.08
N LYS A 44 20.70 -14.23 19.52
CA LYS A 44 20.22 -14.87 20.77
C LYS A 44 20.40 -14.00 22.02
N GLU A 45 21.53 -13.30 22.12
CA GLU A 45 21.80 -12.39 23.23
C GLU A 45 20.78 -11.24 23.25
N SER A 46 20.56 -10.58 22.10
CA SER A 46 19.53 -9.55 21.96
C SER A 46 18.14 -10.08 22.29
N TRP A 47 17.78 -11.26 21.77
CA TRP A 47 16.50 -11.92 22.05
C TRP A 47 16.27 -12.11 23.55
N SER A 48 17.30 -12.53 24.30
CA SER A 48 17.20 -12.76 25.75
C SER A 48 17.00 -11.48 26.58
N MET A 49 17.45 -10.34 26.07
CA MET A 49 17.35 -9.04 26.75
C MET A 49 16.11 -8.23 26.34
N VAL A 50 15.32 -8.71 25.37
CA VAL A 50 14.19 -7.94 24.87
C VAL A 50 13.09 -7.84 25.91
N TYR A 51 12.76 -6.59 26.23
CA TYR A 51 11.59 -6.25 27.04
C TYR A 51 10.30 -6.22 26.20
N LYS A 52 10.34 -5.63 25.01
CA LYS A 52 9.19 -5.49 24.10
C LYS A 52 9.59 -5.50 22.62
N TRP A 53 8.71 -6.05 21.81
CA TRP A 53 8.70 -5.93 20.37
C TRP A 53 7.52 -5.05 19.96
N MET A 54 7.77 -4.07 19.09
CA MET A 54 6.78 -3.07 18.68
C MET A 54 6.96 -2.76 17.20
N ASP A 55 5.84 -2.55 16.51
CA ASP A 55 5.87 -1.85 15.24
C ASP A 55 6.33 -0.40 15.46
N LEU A 56 6.90 0.24 14.44
CA LEU A 56 7.48 1.58 14.58
C LEU A 56 6.41 2.60 15.03
N SER A 57 5.21 2.51 14.47
CA SER A 57 4.14 3.47 14.80
C SER A 57 3.63 3.28 16.23
N ASP A 58 3.61 2.06 16.75
CA ASP A 58 3.27 1.78 18.15
C ASP A 58 4.38 2.22 19.10
N TRP A 59 5.65 2.06 18.71
CA TRP A 59 6.77 2.57 19.50
C TRP A 59 6.73 4.10 19.62
N LEU A 60 6.36 4.82 18.57
CA LEU A 60 6.20 6.28 18.61
C LEU A 60 5.12 6.69 19.62
N SER A 61 3.96 6.02 19.58
CA SER A 61 2.87 6.25 20.54
C SER A 61 3.27 5.88 21.97
N TYR A 62 3.96 4.75 22.18
CA TYR A 62 4.48 4.33 23.48
C TYR A 62 5.51 5.33 24.02
N ARG A 63 6.46 5.80 23.20
CA ARG A 63 7.45 6.81 23.61
C ARG A 63 6.78 8.13 23.98
N ALA A 64 5.70 8.49 23.30
CA ALA A 64 4.94 9.70 23.56
C ALA A 64 4.16 9.65 24.88
N THR A 65 3.59 8.48 25.24
CA THR A 65 2.56 8.36 26.28
C THR A 65 2.94 7.48 27.48
N GLY A 66 3.90 6.57 27.30
CA GLY A 66 4.20 5.47 28.21
C GLY A 66 3.18 4.32 28.18
N ASP A 67 2.13 4.42 27.36
CA ASP A 67 1.07 3.40 27.24
C ASP A 67 1.47 2.31 26.24
N ASP A 68 1.43 1.06 26.71
CA ASP A 68 1.87 -0.14 25.97
C ASP A 68 0.78 -0.75 25.08
N THR A 69 -0.34 -0.05 24.87
CA THR A 69 -1.41 -0.49 23.97
C THR A 69 -0.96 -0.41 22.51
N ARG A 70 -1.17 -1.49 21.76
CA ARG A 70 -0.84 -1.59 20.33
C ARG A 70 -1.98 -1.10 19.47
N SER A 71 -1.69 -0.70 18.23
CA SER A 71 -2.75 -0.47 17.25
C SER A 71 -3.27 -1.79 16.66
N LEU A 72 -4.57 -1.86 16.43
CA LEU A 72 -5.19 -2.95 15.67
C LEU A 72 -4.69 -2.96 14.22
N CYS A 73 -4.34 -1.79 13.66
CA CYS A 73 -3.79 -1.69 12.30
C CYS A 73 -2.44 -2.40 12.18
N THR A 74 -1.49 -2.07 13.05
CA THR A 74 -0.14 -2.65 13.01
C THR A 74 -0.20 -4.16 13.23
N THR A 75 -0.88 -4.57 14.30
CA THR A 75 -0.96 -5.98 14.71
C THR A 75 -1.63 -6.86 13.66
N VAL A 76 -2.77 -6.44 13.11
CA VAL A 76 -3.49 -7.23 12.09
C VAL A 76 -2.70 -7.28 10.78
N CYS A 77 -2.11 -6.18 10.33
CA CYS A 77 -1.46 -6.12 9.02
C CYS A 77 -0.04 -6.70 9.00
N LYS A 78 0.66 -6.74 10.15
CA LYS A 78 2.10 -7.09 10.21
C LYS A 78 2.45 -8.19 11.20
N TRP A 79 1.59 -8.47 12.18
CA TRP A 79 1.86 -9.41 13.28
C TRP A 79 0.94 -10.62 13.27
N THR A 80 0.20 -10.86 12.19
CA THR A 80 -0.72 -12.01 12.08
C THR A 80 -1.79 -12.07 13.17
N TYR A 81 -2.12 -10.92 13.77
CA TYR A 81 -3.18 -10.81 14.77
C TYR A 81 -4.57 -10.91 14.13
N LEU A 82 -5.45 -11.74 14.69
CA LEU A 82 -6.81 -11.96 14.23
C LEU A 82 -7.77 -10.92 14.82
N GLY A 83 -7.76 -9.70 14.26
CA GLY A 83 -8.54 -8.58 14.79
C GLY A 83 -10.06 -8.81 14.88
N HIS A 84 -10.61 -9.75 14.11
CA HIS A 84 -12.02 -10.11 14.16
C HIS A 84 -12.42 -10.87 15.42
N ALA A 85 -11.46 -11.38 16.22
CA ALA A 85 -11.75 -11.95 17.54
C ALA A 85 -12.48 -10.95 18.45
N HIS A 86 -12.23 -9.65 18.29
CA HIS A 86 -12.94 -8.58 19.01
C HIS A 86 -14.43 -8.48 18.64
N MET A 87 -14.87 -8.96 17.47
CA MET A 87 -16.29 -8.94 17.08
C MET A 87 -17.16 -9.70 18.07
N HIS A 88 -16.68 -10.86 18.53
CA HIS A 88 -17.42 -11.71 19.46
C HIS A 88 -17.53 -11.06 20.85
N GLN A 89 -16.46 -10.40 21.29
CA GLN A 89 -16.41 -9.74 22.60
C GLN A 89 -17.24 -8.44 22.67
N MET A 90 -17.44 -7.75 21.55
CA MET A 90 -18.32 -6.56 21.49
C MET A 90 -19.77 -6.85 21.88
N THR A 91 -20.22 -8.10 21.79
CA THR A 91 -21.60 -8.48 22.12
C THR A 91 -21.83 -8.78 23.60
N GLU A 92 -20.80 -9.10 24.39
CA GLU A 92 -20.99 -9.65 25.73
C GLU A 92 -20.72 -8.69 26.89
N LYS A 93 -20.05 -7.55 26.69
CA LYS A 93 -19.90 -6.50 27.71
C LYS A 93 -19.63 -5.17 27.01
N ALA A 94 -20.13 -4.08 27.59
CA ALA A 94 -19.70 -2.72 27.26
C ALA A 94 -18.21 -2.44 27.63
N SER A 95 -17.39 -3.48 27.75
CA SER A 95 -15.97 -3.40 28.07
C SER A 95 -15.21 -3.12 26.78
N ARG A 96 -14.95 -1.84 26.55
CA ARG A 96 -13.84 -1.35 25.72
C ARG A 96 -12.50 -1.62 26.41
N ASP A 97 -12.32 -2.76 27.06
CA ASP A 97 -11.13 -3.01 27.88
C ASP A 97 -9.90 -3.34 27.03
N MET A 98 -10.05 -3.33 25.69
CA MET A 98 -9.01 -3.43 24.67
C MET A 98 -8.01 -4.57 24.91
N GLU A 99 -8.36 -5.57 25.71
CA GLU A 99 -7.54 -6.75 25.98
C GLU A 99 -7.32 -7.52 24.68
N ALA A 100 -6.06 -7.89 24.43
CA ALA A 100 -5.69 -8.62 23.23
C ALA A 100 -6.32 -10.03 23.27
N CYS A 101 -7.07 -10.37 22.22
CA CYS A 101 -7.77 -11.66 22.10
C CYS A 101 -7.61 -12.32 20.71
N GLY A 102 -6.87 -11.67 19.81
CA GLY A 102 -6.62 -12.15 18.44
C GLY A 102 -5.25 -12.77 18.23
N TRP A 103 -4.43 -12.97 19.28
CA TRP A 103 -3.20 -13.75 19.17
C TRP A 103 -3.56 -15.24 19.09
N ASP A 104 -2.99 -15.93 18.10
CA ASP A 104 -3.19 -17.37 17.89
C ASP A 104 -1.99 -18.13 18.49
N ASP A 105 -2.14 -18.61 19.73
CA ASP A 105 -1.05 -19.23 20.50
C ASP A 105 -0.48 -20.46 19.80
N GLU A 106 -1.35 -21.29 19.20
CA GLU A 106 -0.94 -22.47 18.44
C GLU A 106 -0.02 -22.09 17.27
N PHE A 107 -0.37 -21.04 16.53
CA PHE A 107 0.47 -20.53 15.44
C PHE A 107 1.84 -20.03 15.94
N TRP A 108 1.88 -19.25 17.02
CA TRP A 108 3.14 -18.72 17.57
C TRP A 108 4.04 -19.85 18.10
N GLU A 109 3.47 -20.87 18.72
CA GLU A 109 4.18 -22.08 19.14
C GLU A 109 4.73 -22.86 17.93
N GLU A 110 3.90 -23.11 16.92
CA GLU A 110 4.23 -23.88 15.71
C GLU A 110 5.42 -23.27 14.95
N ILE A 111 5.46 -21.94 14.80
CA ILE A 111 6.55 -21.25 14.09
C ILE A 111 7.83 -21.10 14.93
N GLY A 112 7.85 -21.64 16.16
CA GLY A 112 8.99 -21.60 17.06
C GLY A 112 9.16 -20.28 17.82
N LEU A 113 8.08 -19.53 18.02
CA LEU A 113 8.03 -18.25 18.75
C LEU A 113 7.10 -18.29 19.98
N GLY A 114 6.82 -19.48 20.52
CA GLY A 114 5.91 -19.66 21.66
C GLY A 114 6.32 -18.94 22.95
N ASP A 115 7.59 -18.57 23.12
CA ASP A 115 8.07 -17.74 24.23
C ASP A 115 7.54 -16.29 24.20
N LEU A 116 6.88 -15.89 23.11
CA LEU A 116 6.15 -14.63 23.03
C LEU A 116 4.71 -14.72 23.55
N VAL A 117 4.17 -15.92 23.75
CA VAL A 117 2.85 -16.16 24.39
C VAL A 117 2.93 -15.95 25.90
N ASP A 118 4.10 -16.22 26.49
CA ASP A 118 4.37 -16.10 27.93
C ASP A 118 3.91 -14.76 28.53
N GLY A 119 3.31 -14.86 29.73
CA GLY A 119 2.84 -13.69 30.46
C GLY A 119 1.75 -12.93 29.71
N HIS A 120 0.85 -13.63 29.01
CA HIS A 120 -0.24 -13.03 28.23
C HIS A 120 0.28 -12.07 27.17
N HIS A 121 1.21 -12.51 26.32
CA HIS A 121 1.74 -11.73 25.20
C HIS A 121 2.43 -10.42 25.61
N ALA A 122 3.02 -10.36 26.81
CA ALA A 122 3.57 -9.14 27.42
C ALA A 122 4.61 -8.41 26.55
N LYS A 123 5.34 -9.18 25.73
CA LYS A 123 6.40 -8.65 24.86
C LYS A 123 5.85 -8.07 23.56
N ILE A 124 4.74 -8.59 23.04
CA ILE A 124 4.19 -8.21 21.72
C ILE A 124 2.94 -7.34 21.82
N GLY A 125 2.21 -7.38 22.94
CA GLY A 125 1.11 -6.47 23.25
C GLY A 125 -0.05 -7.16 23.94
N ARG A 126 -0.30 -6.79 25.20
CA ARG A 126 -1.46 -7.27 25.99
C ARG A 126 -2.76 -6.56 25.68
N SER A 127 -2.66 -5.37 25.09
CA SER A 127 -3.77 -4.49 24.80
C SER A 127 -3.67 -4.06 23.34
N VAL A 128 -4.78 -4.15 22.61
CA VAL A 128 -4.88 -3.81 21.18
C VAL A 128 -6.07 -2.88 20.95
N ALA A 129 -5.74 -1.65 20.58
CA ALA A 129 -6.49 -0.46 20.23
C ALA A 129 -7.18 -0.35 18.86
N PHE A 130 -8.47 0.01 18.73
CA PHE A 130 -8.94 0.64 17.48
C PHE A 130 -8.12 1.91 17.18
N PRO A 131 -7.82 2.25 15.92
CA PRO A 131 -7.11 3.48 15.57
C PRO A 131 -7.78 4.74 16.15
N GLY A 132 -6.98 5.65 16.73
CA GLY A 132 -7.48 6.88 17.36
C GLY A 132 -8.01 6.70 18.78
N HIS A 133 -7.91 5.50 19.38
CA HIS A 133 -8.22 5.29 20.78
C HIS A 133 -7.25 6.10 21.67
N PRO A 134 -7.73 6.89 22.65
CA PRO A 134 -6.86 7.68 23.52
C PRO A 134 -5.91 6.81 24.35
N LEU A 135 -4.63 7.14 24.34
CA LEU A 135 -3.58 6.41 25.06
C LEU A 135 -3.18 7.10 26.36
N GLY A 136 -3.14 6.33 27.45
CA GLY A 136 -2.77 6.77 28.78
C GLY A 136 -3.46 8.08 29.18
N ASN A 137 -2.66 9.01 29.69
CA ASN A 137 -3.10 10.38 29.97
C ASN A 137 -2.63 11.36 28.90
N GLY A 138 -2.36 10.92 27.66
CA GLY A 138 -1.76 11.74 26.59
C GLY A 138 -0.24 11.85 26.70
N LEU A 139 0.33 12.92 26.13
CA LEU A 139 1.78 13.17 26.14
C LEU A 139 2.36 13.17 27.56
N THR A 140 3.42 12.40 27.77
CA THR A 140 4.23 12.50 28.99
C THR A 140 4.88 13.89 29.09
N ALA A 141 5.25 14.31 30.31
CA ALA A 141 5.96 15.58 30.49
C ALA A 141 7.28 15.66 29.69
N THR A 142 7.99 14.53 29.58
CA THR A 142 9.23 14.43 28.79
C THR A 142 8.93 14.61 27.31
N ALA A 143 8.00 13.83 26.75
CA ALA A 143 7.66 13.90 25.33
C ALA A 143 7.09 15.28 24.94
N ALA A 144 6.23 15.86 25.80
CA ALA A 144 5.71 17.20 25.60
C ALA A 144 6.81 18.26 25.53
N LYS A 145 7.82 18.19 26.42
CA LYS A 145 8.97 19.09 26.40
C LYS A 145 9.82 18.92 25.14
N GLU A 146 10.08 17.69 24.71
CA GLU A 146 10.85 17.39 23.49
C GLU A 146 10.15 17.91 22.23
N LEU A 147 8.82 17.86 22.18
CA LEU A 147 8.00 18.29 21.05
C LEU A 147 7.59 19.77 21.12
N GLY A 148 7.82 20.46 22.22
CA GLY A 148 7.36 21.84 22.43
C GLY A 148 5.84 21.97 22.60
N LEU A 149 5.19 20.95 23.17
CA LEU A 149 3.74 20.85 23.40
C LEU A 149 3.39 20.79 24.89
N LEU A 150 2.10 20.66 25.21
CA LEU A 150 1.61 20.54 26.58
C LEU A 150 1.60 19.07 27.03
N ALA A 151 2.02 18.84 28.28
CA ALA A 151 1.82 17.54 28.92
C ALA A 151 0.32 17.23 28.99
N GLY A 152 -0.05 15.99 28.70
CA GLY A 152 -1.43 15.55 28.64
C GLY A 152 -2.17 15.86 27.34
N THR A 153 -1.51 16.44 26.33
CA THR A 153 -2.10 16.52 24.98
C THR A 153 -2.49 15.11 24.52
N PRO A 154 -3.76 14.87 24.10
CA PRO A 154 -4.22 13.55 23.71
C PRO A 154 -3.41 12.94 22.56
N VAL A 155 -3.15 11.63 22.67
CA VAL A 155 -2.47 10.84 21.64
C VAL A 155 -3.33 9.61 21.37
N GLY A 156 -3.59 9.33 20.10
CA GLY A 156 -4.32 8.14 19.67
C GLY A 156 -3.40 6.95 19.42
N THR A 157 -3.96 5.75 19.50
CA THR A 157 -3.38 4.56 18.86
C THR A 157 -3.10 4.81 17.39
N SER A 158 -2.00 4.21 16.92
CA SER A 158 -1.36 4.56 15.66
C SER A 158 -2.05 3.96 14.42
N LEU A 159 -1.61 4.35 13.23
CA LEU A 159 -1.84 3.65 11.96
C LEU A 159 -0.50 3.48 11.25
N ILE A 160 -0.38 2.45 10.43
CA ILE A 160 0.68 2.36 9.41
C ILE A 160 0.49 3.52 8.41
N ASP A 161 1.58 4.05 7.87
CA ASP A 161 1.61 5.21 6.96
C ASP A 161 0.59 5.15 5.82
N ALA A 162 0.52 4.04 5.08
CA ALA A 162 -0.43 3.86 3.99
C ALA A 162 -1.88 3.92 4.51
N HIS A 163 -2.16 3.33 5.66
CA HIS A 163 -3.49 3.27 6.26
C HIS A 163 -3.92 4.64 6.78
N ALA A 164 -2.99 5.42 7.35
CA ALA A 164 -3.21 6.83 7.67
C ALA A 164 -3.51 7.63 6.40
N GLY A 165 -2.76 7.39 5.31
CA GLY A 165 -3.04 7.95 3.99
C GLY A 165 -4.47 7.64 3.51
N GLY A 166 -4.93 6.41 3.67
CA GLY A 166 -6.30 5.98 3.35
C GLY A 166 -7.38 6.68 4.18
N VAL A 167 -7.17 6.78 5.50
CA VAL A 167 -8.04 7.57 6.39
C VAL A 167 -8.07 9.05 5.98
N GLY A 168 -6.94 9.61 5.56
CA GLY A 168 -6.81 11.01 5.15
C GLY A 168 -7.34 11.34 3.75
N VAL A 169 -7.82 10.36 2.97
CA VAL A 169 -8.43 10.62 1.66
C VAL A 169 -9.87 10.19 1.52
N MET A 170 -10.33 9.21 2.30
CA MET A 170 -11.71 8.74 2.18
C MET A 170 -12.70 9.83 2.65
N GLU A 171 -13.20 10.62 1.71
CA GLU A 171 -14.18 11.68 1.97
C GLU A 171 -15.62 11.18 2.01
N LYS A 172 -16.51 12.07 2.51
CA LYS A 172 -17.96 11.93 2.63
C LYS A 172 -18.57 10.88 1.72
N SER A 173 -18.71 9.69 2.27
CA SER A 173 -19.39 8.58 1.65
C SER A 173 -20.36 8.02 2.68
N ASP A 174 -21.61 7.81 2.27
CA ASP A 174 -22.40 6.80 2.97
C ASP A 174 -21.70 5.44 2.84
N VAL A 175 -22.17 4.46 3.61
CA VAL A 175 -21.50 3.16 3.72
C VAL A 175 -21.29 2.50 2.35
N ASP A 176 -22.28 2.60 1.46
CA ASP A 176 -22.22 1.97 0.14
C ASP A 176 -21.15 2.62 -0.73
N THR A 177 -21.04 3.95 -0.67
CA THR A 177 -20.02 4.69 -1.40
C THR A 177 -18.61 4.38 -0.86
N LEU A 178 -18.44 4.08 0.43
CA LEU A 178 -17.12 3.72 1.00
C LEU A 178 -16.59 2.40 0.41
N CYS A 179 -17.48 1.42 0.22
CA CYS A 179 -17.13 0.10 -0.30
C CYS A 179 -16.92 0.07 -1.84
N SER A 180 -17.32 1.12 -2.56
CA SER A 180 -17.06 1.25 -4.01
C SER A 180 -15.75 1.98 -4.33
N ARG A 181 -14.98 2.33 -3.30
CA ARG A 181 -13.76 3.12 -3.40
C ARG A 181 -12.51 2.27 -3.15
N MET A 182 -11.49 2.51 -3.97
CA MET A 182 -10.13 2.02 -3.71
C MET A 182 -9.17 3.19 -3.56
N VAL A 183 -8.44 3.21 -2.45
CA VAL A 183 -7.36 4.17 -2.21
C VAL A 183 -6.06 3.67 -2.84
N LEU A 184 -5.43 4.54 -3.62
CA LEU A 184 -4.08 4.42 -4.13
C LEU A 184 -3.17 5.34 -3.32
N VAL A 185 -2.35 4.75 -2.43
CA VAL A 185 -1.29 5.48 -1.74
C VAL A 185 -0.02 5.36 -2.57
N CYS A 186 0.27 6.38 -3.37
CA CYS A 186 1.31 6.34 -4.39
C CYS A 186 2.63 6.94 -3.89
N GLY A 187 3.68 6.14 -3.85
CA GLY A 187 5.05 6.57 -3.52
C GLY A 187 6.08 5.76 -4.28
N THR A 188 7.17 5.38 -3.59
CA THR A 188 8.19 4.45 -4.10
C THR A 188 7.56 3.13 -4.59
N SER A 189 6.58 2.65 -3.82
CA SER A 189 5.62 1.61 -4.17
C SER A 189 4.20 2.18 -4.11
N THR A 190 3.19 1.42 -4.57
CA THR A 190 1.78 1.83 -4.43
C THR A 190 1.02 0.77 -3.65
N CYS A 191 0.27 1.19 -2.63
CA CYS A 191 -0.69 0.34 -1.92
C CYS A 191 -2.11 0.61 -2.45
N HIS A 192 -2.87 -0.47 -2.65
CA HIS A 192 -4.23 -0.48 -3.16
C HIS A 192 -5.17 -0.97 -2.07
N MET A 193 -5.87 -0.06 -1.40
CA MET A 193 -6.69 -0.39 -0.24
C MET A 193 -8.18 -0.21 -0.55
N ALA A 194 -8.96 -1.26 -0.32
CA ALA A 194 -10.42 -1.22 -0.41
C ALA A 194 -11.02 -1.82 0.85
N VAL A 195 -12.20 -1.35 1.25
CA VAL A 195 -12.91 -1.85 2.43
C VAL A 195 -14.22 -2.50 2.04
N SER A 196 -14.65 -3.49 2.82
CA SER A 196 -15.90 -4.20 2.62
C SER A 196 -16.54 -4.57 3.97
N ARG A 197 -17.87 -4.73 4.00
CA ARG A 197 -18.57 -5.26 5.19
C ARG A 197 -18.41 -6.77 5.34
N GLU A 198 -18.20 -7.45 4.22
CA GLU A 198 -18.06 -8.89 4.15
C GLU A 198 -16.59 -9.30 4.20
N LYS A 199 -16.34 -10.53 4.63
CA LYS A 199 -15.00 -11.10 4.71
C LYS A 199 -14.60 -11.64 3.33
N LEU A 200 -13.84 -10.88 2.56
CA LEU A 200 -13.41 -11.25 1.20
C LEU A 200 -11.97 -11.77 1.18
N PHE A 201 -11.80 -13.09 0.99
CA PHE A 201 -10.49 -13.69 0.71
C PHE A 201 -10.18 -13.63 -0.78
N ILE A 202 -9.08 -12.98 -1.13
CA ILE A 202 -8.72 -12.69 -2.52
C ILE A 202 -7.30 -13.22 -2.76
N PRO A 203 -7.10 -14.24 -3.61
CA PRO A 203 -5.78 -14.80 -3.88
C PRO A 203 -4.79 -13.72 -4.34
N GLY A 204 -3.58 -13.72 -3.76
CA GLY A 204 -2.51 -12.76 -4.09
C GLY A 204 -2.75 -11.32 -3.63
N VAL A 205 -3.71 -11.10 -2.74
CA VAL A 205 -4.00 -9.81 -2.11
C VAL A 205 -4.07 -10.01 -0.60
N TRP A 206 -3.49 -9.09 0.18
CA TRP A 206 -3.50 -9.21 1.64
C TRP A 206 -4.86 -8.83 2.24
N GLY A 207 -5.12 -9.34 3.43
CA GLY A 207 -6.42 -9.28 4.08
C GLY A 207 -7.24 -10.56 3.86
N PRO A 208 -8.51 -10.58 4.30
CA PRO A 208 -9.26 -9.43 4.81
C PRO A 208 -8.90 -9.09 6.26
N PHE A 209 -8.47 -7.85 6.51
CA PHE A 209 -8.05 -7.37 7.83
C PHE A 209 -9.17 -6.59 8.52
N TRP A 210 -9.74 -7.14 9.58
CA TRP A 210 -10.85 -6.48 10.29
C TRP A 210 -10.39 -5.22 11.02
N SER A 211 -11.09 -4.11 10.78
CA SER A 211 -10.90 -2.81 11.43
C SER A 211 -9.48 -2.25 11.40
N ALA A 212 -8.70 -2.66 10.41
CA ALA A 212 -7.29 -2.25 10.27
C ALA A 212 -7.10 -0.84 9.71
N MET A 213 -8.13 -0.23 9.11
CA MET A 213 -8.09 1.16 8.63
C MET A 213 -9.38 1.91 8.99
N VAL A 214 -10.52 1.44 8.48
CA VAL A 214 -11.84 1.97 8.87
C VAL A 214 -12.47 1.03 9.90
N PRO A 215 -12.86 1.53 11.09
CA PRO A 215 -13.51 0.73 12.11
C PRO A 215 -14.73 0.00 11.56
N GLU A 216 -14.86 -1.27 11.91
CA GLU A 216 -15.98 -2.16 11.54
C GLU A 216 -16.05 -2.52 10.04
N TYR A 217 -14.94 -2.41 9.31
CA TYR A 217 -14.81 -2.92 7.95
C TYR A 217 -13.65 -3.89 7.81
N TRP A 218 -13.77 -4.82 6.86
CA TRP A 218 -12.68 -5.66 6.39
C TRP A 218 -11.86 -4.91 5.34
N LEU A 219 -10.56 -4.78 5.58
CA LEU A 219 -9.61 -4.17 4.66
C LEU A 219 -9.00 -5.23 3.75
N THR A 220 -9.03 -4.97 2.46
CA THR A 220 -8.24 -5.66 1.42
C THR A 220 -7.06 -4.74 1.05
N GLU A 221 -5.84 -5.27 1.08
CA GLU A 221 -4.60 -4.52 0.77
C GLU A 221 -3.82 -5.20 -0.37
N GLY A 222 -4.00 -4.69 -1.59
CA GLY A 222 -3.14 -4.99 -2.73
C GLY A 222 -1.90 -4.10 -2.75
N GLY A 223 -0.94 -4.42 -3.61
CA GLY A 223 0.16 -3.50 -3.87
C GLY A 223 0.97 -3.80 -5.11
N GLN A 224 1.67 -2.76 -5.57
CA GLN A 224 2.71 -2.83 -6.58
C GLN A 224 4.05 -2.47 -5.94
N SER A 225 4.98 -3.43 -5.90
CA SER A 225 6.24 -3.32 -5.15
C SER A 225 7.15 -2.18 -5.61
N ALA A 226 7.05 -1.77 -6.88
CA ALA A 226 7.81 -0.65 -7.44
C ALA A 226 6.91 0.15 -8.40
N THR A 227 6.65 1.42 -8.07
CA THR A 227 5.91 2.35 -8.93
C THR A 227 6.73 3.62 -9.14
N GLY A 228 6.88 4.44 -8.10
CA GLY A 228 7.79 5.59 -8.12
C GLY A 228 9.24 5.16 -8.34
N ALA A 229 9.69 4.13 -7.61
CA ALA A 229 11.02 3.56 -7.79
C ALA A 229 11.25 3.04 -9.22
N LEU A 230 10.21 2.52 -9.88
CA LEU A 230 10.33 2.05 -11.26
C LEU A 230 10.47 3.24 -12.23
N LEU A 231 9.71 4.30 -12.03
CA LEU A 231 9.84 5.53 -12.83
C LEU A 231 11.23 6.14 -12.66
N ASP A 232 11.70 6.28 -11.41
CA ASP A 232 13.04 6.78 -11.09
C ASP A 232 14.10 5.88 -11.74
N HIS A 233 13.97 4.55 -11.60
CA HIS A 233 14.89 3.59 -12.21
C HIS A 233 14.99 3.75 -13.74
N ILE A 234 13.85 3.85 -14.44
CA ILE A 234 13.82 4.03 -15.90
C ILE A 234 14.47 5.37 -16.30
N ILE A 235 14.23 6.42 -15.53
CA ILE A 235 14.77 7.76 -15.78
C ILE A 235 16.28 7.78 -15.53
N GLU A 236 16.73 7.30 -14.38
CA GLU A 236 18.12 7.37 -13.94
C GLU A 236 19.06 6.48 -14.77
N ASN A 237 18.56 5.35 -15.27
CA ASN A 237 19.38 4.40 -16.04
C ASN A 237 19.43 4.70 -17.55
N HIS A 238 18.74 5.74 -18.03
CA HIS A 238 18.81 6.14 -19.43
C HIS A 238 19.95 7.12 -19.69
N VAL A 239 20.65 6.98 -20.82
CA VAL A 239 21.83 7.82 -21.16
C VAL A 239 21.50 9.32 -21.25
N ALA A 240 20.26 9.66 -21.58
CA ALA A 240 19.79 11.06 -21.61
C ALA A 240 19.55 11.67 -20.22
N SER A 241 19.59 10.89 -19.14
CA SER A 241 19.23 11.33 -17.78
C SER A 241 20.01 12.56 -17.29
N PRO A 242 21.36 12.60 -17.36
CA PRO A 242 22.11 13.75 -16.85
C PRO A 242 21.76 15.05 -17.61
N ARG A 243 21.56 14.94 -18.92
CA ARG A 243 21.17 16.09 -19.76
C ARG A 243 19.76 16.56 -19.43
N LEU A 244 18.82 15.63 -19.26
CA LEU A 244 17.45 15.93 -18.87
C LEU A 244 17.39 16.60 -17.49
N ALA A 245 18.13 16.09 -16.50
CA ALA A 245 18.21 16.66 -15.16
C ALA A 245 18.75 18.10 -15.16
N ASN A 246 19.82 18.36 -15.92
CA ASN A 246 20.38 19.71 -16.08
C ASN A 246 19.37 20.68 -16.73
N ARG A 247 18.60 20.19 -17.71
CA ARG A 247 17.56 20.98 -18.40
C ARG A 247 16.35 21.25 -17.50
N ALA A 248 15.93 20.28 -16.70
CA ALA A 248 14.86 20.47 -15.72
C ALA A 248 15.27 21.50 -14.65
N ALA A 249 16.51 21.40 -14.14
CA ALA A 249 17.06 22.34 -13.18
C ALA A 249 17.17 23.77 -13.74
N SER A 250 17.62 23.94 -14.98
CA SER A 250 17.73 25.27 -15.60
C SER A 250 16.37 25.93 -15.85
N GLN A 251 15.32 25.13 -16.05
CA GLN A 251 13.94 25.57 -16.20
C GLN A 251 13.18 25.67 -14.86
N LYS A 252 13.79 25.24 -13.74
CA LYS A 252 13.17 25.17 -12.41
C LYS A 252 11.88 24.33 -12.39
N VAL A 253 11.84 23.27 -13.18
CA VAL A 253 10.74 22.30 -13.23
C VAL A 253 11.22 20.93 -12.76
N SER A 254 10.29 20.05 -12.39
CA SER A 254 10.63 18.66 -12.12
C SER A 254 10.99 17.90 -13.41
N VAL A 255 11.76 16.82 -13.28
CA VAL A 255 12.07 15.92 -14.41
C VAL A 255 10.78 15.34 -15.01
N PHE A 256 9.80 14.98 -14.17
CA PHE A 256 8.50 14.49 -14.61
C PHE A 256 7.72 15.52 -15.44
N GLU A 257 7.72 16.78 -15.01
CA GLU A 257 7.07 17.87 -15.74
C GLU A 257 7.72 18.10 -17.10
N LEU A 258 9.06 18.07 -17.16
CA LEU A 258 9.79 18.18 -18.42
C LEU A 258 9.48 17.02 -19.38
N LEU A 259 9.45 15.78 -18.88
CA LEU A 259 9.07 14.60 -19.68
C LEU A 259 7.62 14.70 -20.18
N ASN A 260 6.69 15.13 -19.33
CA ASN A 260 5.30 15.36 -19.71
C ASN A 260 5.19 16.41 -20.84
N ASN A 261 5.99 17.49 -20.77
CA ASN A 261 6.01 18.50 -21.82
C ASN A 261 6.64 17.99 -23.12
N ILE A 262 7.70 17.19 -23.04
CA ILE A 262 8.28 16.51 -24.23
C ILE A 262 7.23 15.63 -24.90
N LEU A 263 6.47 14.84 -24.13
CA LEU A 263 5.39 13.99 -24.67
C LEU A 263 4.29 14.80 -25.35
N LYS A 264 3.89 15.94 -24.76
CA LYS A 264 2.91 16.84 -25.39
C LYS A 264 3.41 17.36 -26.74
N THR A 265 4.63 17.88 -26.80
CA THR A 265 5.25 18.35 -28.04
C THR A 265 5.38 17.22 -29.06
N MET A 266 5.76 16.01 -28.63
CA MET A 266 5.83 14.85 -29.52
C MET A 266 4.46 14.47 -30.11
N ALA A 267 3.40 14.51 -29.31
CA ALA A 267 2.05 14.24 -29.79
C ALA A 267 1.61 15.27 -30.85
N GLU A 268 1.93 16.54 -30.66
CA GLU A 268 1.68 17.61 -31.63
C GLU A 268 2.51 17.42 -32.92
N ASP A 269 3.83 17.24 -32.79
CA ASP A 269 4.78 17.06 -33.90
C ASP A 269 4.41 15.88 -34.80
N THR A 270 3.93 14.79 -34.20
CA THR A 270 3.58 13.55 -34.91
C THR A 270 2.10 13.47 -35.30
N SER A 271 1.30 14.50 -34.99
CA SER A 271 -0.16 14.47 -35.15
C SER A 271 -0.80 13.23 -34.53
N SER A 272 -0.28 12.80 -33.37
CA SER A 272 -0.80 11.66 -32.63
C SER A 272 -2.25 11.93 -32.21
N PRO A 273 -3.18 10.96 -32.34
CA PRO A 273 -4.58 11.17 -31.99
C PRO A 273 -4.79 11.50 -30.50
N PHE A 274 -3.90 11.02 -29.64
CA PHE A 274 -3.84 11.31 -28.20
C PHE A 274 -2.44 10.95 -27.66
N ILE A 275 -2.04 11.50 -26.51
CA ILE A 275 -0.69 11.30 -25.94
C ILE A 275 -0.41 9.81 -25.72
N SER A 276 -1.39 9.06 -25.20
CA SER A 276 -1.24 7.64 -24.88
C SER A 276 -0.88 6.77 -26.09
N ALA A 277 -1.21 7.19 -27.31
CA ALA A 277 -0.90 6.50 -28.57
C ALA A 277 0.58 6.59 -28.98
N LEU A 278 1.37 7.49 -28.36
CA LEU A 278 2.80 7.61 -28.64
C LEU A 278 3.58 6.32 -28.36
N THR A 279 3.06 5.45 -27.50
CA THR A 279 3.66 4.16 -27.12
C THR A 279 2.97 2.98 -27.80
N SER A 280 2.41 3.16 -29.01
CA SER A 280 1.67 2.11 -29.71
C SER A 280 2.46 0.81 -29.88
N ASP A 281 3.76 0.93 -30.15
CA ASP A 281 4.68 -0.21 -30.34
C ASP A 281 5.53 -0.52 -29.11
N MET A 282 5.30 0.16 -27.98
CA MET A 282 6.09 0.02 -26.75
C MET A 282 5.24 -0.45 -25.57
N HIS A 283 5.64 -1.55 -24.96
CA HIS A 283 4.90 -2.20 -23.88
C HIS A 283 5.84 -2.56 -22.74
N ILE A 284 5.39 -2.32 -21.50
CA ILE A 284 6.16 -2.64 -20.30
C ILE A 284 5.34 -3.52 -19.38
N LEU A 285 5.92 -4.67 -19.01
CA LEU A 285 5.53 -5.41 -17.81
C LEU A 285 6.34 -4.84 -16.64
N PRO A 286 5.70 -4.23 -15.61
CA PRO A 286 6.38 -3.42 -14.60
C PRO A 286 6.96 -4.23 -13.43
N ASP A 287 6.98 -5.56 -13.51
CA ASP A 287 7.39 -6.46 -12.42
C ASP A 287 8.92 -6.49 -12.21
N PHE A 288 9.60 -5.34 -12.23
CA PHE A 288 11.05 -5.20 -12.02
C PHE A 288 11.49 -5.65 -10.62
N HIS A 289 10.55 -5.71 -9.68
CA HIS A 289 10.75 -6.19 -8.31
C HIS A 289 9.73 -7.28 -7.93
N GLY A 290 9.40 -8.16 -8.89
CA GLY A 290 8.35 -9.16 -8.72
C GLY A 290 6.94 -8.56 -8.77
N ASN A 291 5.94 -9.44 -8.77
CA ASN A 291 4.53 -9.07 -8.67
C ASN A 291 3.99 -9.38 -7.28
N ARG A 292 3.63 -8.35 -6.52
CA ARG A 292 2.94 -8.53 -5.22
C ARG A 292 1.48 -8.88 -5.41
N SER A 293 0.74 -8.09 -6.19
CA SER A 293 -0.68 -8.31 -6.45
C SER A 293 -1.07 -8.08 -7.91
N PRO A 294 -2.05 -8.83 -8.43
CA PRO A 294 -2.74 -9.95 -7.77
C PRO A 294 -2.06 -11.31 -7.99
N VAL A 295 -0.94 -11.37 -8.73
CA VAL A 295 -0.33 -12.66 -9.12
C VAL A 295 0.43 -13.31 -7.97
N ALA A 296 1.00 -12.51 -7.06
CA ALA A 296 1.85 -12.97 -5.97
C ALA A 296 3.03 -13.85 -6.44
N ASP A 297 3.70 -13.41 -7.51
CA ASP A 297 4.90 -14.03 -8.06
C ASP A 297 6.14 -13.14 -7.80
N PRO A 298 6.90 -13.37 -6.72
CA PRO A 298 8.11 -12.59 -6.41
C PRO A 298 9.23 -12.82 -7.44
N ASN A 299 9.13 -13.88 -8.25
CA ASN A 299 10.11 -14.19 -9.28
C ASN A 299 9.79 -13.55 -10.63
N SER A 300 8.62 -12.89 -10.78
CA SER A 300 8.30 -12.13 -11.99
C SER A 300 9.37 -11.06 -12.24
N LYS A 301 9.70 -10.84 -13.52
CA LYS A 301 10.69 -9.87 -13.97
C LYS A 301 10.10 -8.87 -14.96
N GLY A 302 10.64 -7.66 -14.92
CA GLY A 302 10.29 -6.61 -15.85
C GLY A 302 10.60 -6.99 -17.31
N VAL A 303 9.72 -6.56 -18.22
CA VAL A 303 9.92 -6.71 -19.67
C VAL A 303 9.70 -5.36 -20.33
N ILE A 304 10.62 -4.94 -21.18
CA ILE A 304 10.46 -3.79 -22.08
C ILE A 304 10.43 -4.33 -23.50
N PHE A 305 9.28 -4.20 -24.16
CA PHE A 305 9.07 -4.61 -25.55
C PHE A 305 8.95 -3.38 -26.45
N GLY A 306 9.53 -3.44 -27.66
CA GLY A 306 9.47 -2.34 -28.63
C GLY A 306 10.67 -1.39 -28.61
N MET A 307 11.84 -1.84 -28.14
CA MET A 307 13.05 -1.02 -28.11
C MET A 307 13.63 -0.77 -29.50
N SER A 308 14.16 0.43 -29.70
CA SER A 308 14.96 0.81 -30.88
C SER A 308 16.37 1.23 -30.47
N LEU A 309 17.22 1.60 -31.43
CA LEU A 309 18.55 2.15 -31.17
C LEU A 309 18.53 3.65 -30.80
N ASP A 310 17.35 4.28 -30.70
CA ASP A 310 17.24 5.67 -30.26
C ASP A 310 17.62 5.80 -28.78
N THR A 311 18.47 6.77 -28.49
CA THR A 311 18.93 7.09 -27.13
C THR A 311 18.63 8.54 -26.74
N SER A 312 17.70 9.19 -27.47
CA SER A 312 17.33 10.59 -27.29
C SER A 312 16.48 10.83 -26.04
N GLU A 313 16.31 12.11 -25.67
CA GLU A 313 15.33 12.53 -24.65
C GLU A 313 13.90 12.15 -25.05
N LYS A 314 13.59 12.10 -26.36
CA LYS A 314 12.28 11.68 -26.86
C LYS A 314 12.04 10.20 -26.56
N GLN A 315 13.06 9.36 -26.77
CA GLN A 315 12.94 7.94 -26.41
C GLN A 315 12.80 7.72 -24.90
N LEU A 316 13.53 8.48 -24.08
CA LEU A 316 13.33 8.43 -22.63
C LEU A 316 11.89 8.80 -22.23
N ALA A 317 11.31 9.81 -22.88
CA ALA A 317 9.93 10.20 -22.66
C ALA A 317 8.94 9.09 -23.03
N LEU A 318 9.16 8.37 -24.13
CA LEU A 318 8.35 7.20 -24.50
C LEU A 318 8.46 6.06 -23.48
N LEU A 319 9.68 5.74 -23.02
CA LEU A 319 9.90 4.73 -21.98
C LEU A 319 9.17 5.09 -20.68
N TYR A 320 9.28 6.36 -20.27
CA TYR A 320 8.58 6.88 -19.11
C TYR A 320 7.05 6.77 -19.26
N LEU A 321 6.48 7.15 -20.41
CA LEU A 321 5.04 7.00 -20.67
C LEU A 321 4.62 5.52 -20.68
N ALA A 322 5.38 4.64 -21.34
CA ALA A 322 5.10 3.21 -21.34
C ALA A 322 5.19 2.60 -19.94
N THR A 323 6.05 3.15 -19.08
CA THR A 323 6.20 2.74 -17.67
C THR A 323 4.98 3.17 -16.86
N ILE A 324 4.52 4.42 -17.01
CA ILE A 324 3.25 4.90 -16.40
C ILE A 324 2.10 3.98 -16.80
N GLN A 325 1.99 3.66 -18.09
CA GLN A 325 0.94 2.79 -18.61
C GLN A 325 1.07 1.36 -18.05
N GLY A 326 2.28 0.80 -17.99
CA GLY A 326 2.55 -0.50 -17.38
C GLY A 326 2.07 -0.57 -15.93
N ILE A 327 2.41 0.45 -15.14
CA ILE A 327 1.96 0.59 -13.74
C ILE A 327 0.42 0.67 -13.67
N ALA A 328 -0.20 1.48 -14.53
CA ALA A 328 -1.66 1.63 -14.60
C ALA A 328 -2.38 0.33 -15.02
N TYR A 329 -1.82 -0.45 -15.95
CA TYR A 329 -2.34 -1.78 -16.31
C TYR A 329 -2.25 -2.75 -15.14
N GLY A 330 -1.18 -2.67 -14.33
CA GLY A 330 -1.09 -3.40 -13.07
C GLY A 330 -2.18 -2.99 -12.07
N THR A 331 -2.46 -1.69 -11.94
CA THR A 331 -3.59 -1.19 -11.13
C THR A 331 -4.93 -1.71 -11.65
N ARG A 332 -5.17 -1.66 -12.97
CA ARG A 332 -6.38 -2.23 -13.59
C ARG A 332 -6.52 -3.71 -13.27
N HIS A 333 -5.44 -4.48 -13.33
CA HIS A 333 -5.46 -5.90 -12.99
C HIS A 333 -5.86 -6.11 -11.52
N ILE A 334 -5.33 -5.33 -10.58
CA ILE A 334 -5.71 -5.40 -9.17
C ILE A 334 -7.20 -5.06 -8.98
N VAL A 335 -7.69 -3.99 -9.61
CA VAL A 335 -9.10 -3.56 -9.50
C VAL A 335 -10.04 -4.63 -10.06
N GLU A 336 -9.78 -5.14 -11.27
CA GLU A 336 -10.57 -6.21 -11.88
C GLU A 336 -10.54 -7.48 -11.03
N HIS A 337 -9.38 -7.85 -10.48
CA HIS A 337 -9.24 -9.02 -9.60
C HIS A 337 -10.04 -8.84 -8.30
N CYS A 338 -9.97 -7.69 -7.65
CA CYS A 338 -10.77 -7.42 -6.46
C CYS A 338 -12.27 -7.45 -6.77
N ASN A 339 -12.71 -6.86 -7.89
CA ASN A 339 -14.11 -6.81 -8.28
C ASN A 339 -14.68 -8.20 -8.62
N THR A 340 -13.88 -9.07 -9.23
CA THR A 340 -14.29 -10.48 -9.48
C THR A 340 -14.44 -11.30 -8.19
N HIS A 341 -13.89 -10.82 -7.07
CA HIS A 341 -13.94 -11.47 -5.75
C HIS A 341 -14.83 -10.74 -4.74
N GLY A 342 -15.78 -9.91 -5.21
CA GLY A 342 -16.87 -9.37 -4.37
C GLY A 342 -16.80 -7.87 -4.09
N HIS A 343 -15.67 -7.21 -4.37
CA HIS A 343 -15.65 -5.74 -4.36
C HIS A 343 -16.47 -5.16 -5.52
N LYS A 344 -16.85 -3.89 -5.41
CA LYS A 344 -17.55 -3.13 -6.46
C LYS A 344 -16.88 -1.78 -6.67
N ILE A 345 -15.57 -1.81 -6.86
CA ILE A 345 -14.75 -0.62 -7.03
C ILE A 345 -15.13 0.05 -8.34
N ASP A 346 -15.63 1.27 -8.24
CA ASP A 346 -15.97 2.15 -9.37
C ASP A 346 -15.24 3.48 -9.33
N THR A 347 -14.57 3.81 -8.23
CA THR A 347 -13.89 5.08 -7.99
C THR A 347 -12.54 4.86 -7.32
N LEU A 348 -11.51 5.58 -7.76
CA LEU A 348 -10.19 5.56 -7.15
C LEU A 348 -9.94 6.87 -6.39
N LEU A 349 -9.22 6.79 -5.28
CA LEU A 349 -8.75 7.93 -4.50
C LEU A 349 -7.23 7.92 -4.50
N ALA A 350 -6.57 8.92 -5.06
CA ALA A 350 -5.11 8.90 -5.18
C ALA A 350 -4.44 9.96 -4.29
N CYS A 351 -3.46 9.55 -3.51
CA CYS A 351 -2.58 10.43 -2.74
C CYS A 351 -1.11 10.04 -2.88
N GLY A 352 -0.22 10.86 -2.29
CA GLY A 352 1.22 10.67 -2.33
C GLY A 352 1.91 11.31 -3.53
N GLY A 353 3.21 11.08 -3.68
CA GLY A 353 4.06 11.84 -4.60
C GLY A 353 3.65 11.74 -6.08
N LEU A 354 3.26 10.54 -6.53
CA LEU A 354 2.88 10.32 -7.93
C LEU A 354 1.53 10.95 -8.28
N SER A 355 0.66 11.21 -7.30
CA SER A 355 -0.64 11.84 -7.57
C SER A 355 -0.53 13.31 -7.97
N LYS A 356 0.64 13.93 -7.73
CA LYS A 356 0.98 15.28 -8.20
C LYS A 356 1.28 15.32 -9.70
N ASN A 357 1.45 14.18 -10.37
CA ASN A 357 1.74 14.09 -11.78
C ASN A 357 0.45 13.93 -12.61
N PRO A 358 0.03 14.96 -13.36
CA PRO A 358 -1.26 14.95 -14.06
C PRO A 358 -1.33 13.88 -15.16
N LEU A 359 -0.22 13.56 -15.83
CA LEU A 359 -0.18 12.51 -16.85
C LEU A 359 -0.37 11.13 -16.20
N PHE A 360 0.28 10.89 -15.06
CA PHE A 360 0.11 9.65 -14.30
C PHE A 360 -1.36 9.42 -13.92
N ILE A 361 -2.02 10.44 -13.37
CA ILE A 361 -3.42 10.37 -12.97
C ILE A 361 -4.36 10.19 -14.16
N GLN A 362 -4.17 10.93 -15.26
CA GLN A 362 -5.02 10.78 -16.44
C GLN A 362 -4.89 9.39 -17.08
N GLU A 363 -3.67 8.87 -17.25
CA GLU A 363 -3.47 7.52 -17.80
C GLU A 363 -4.08 6.44 -16.89
N HIS A 364 -4.01 6.59 -15.56
CA HIS A 364 -4.69 5.66 -14.64
C HIS A 364 -6.21 5.72 -14.79
N ALA A 365 -6.80 6.91 -14.90
CA ALA A 365 -8.23 7.07 -15.11
C ALA A 365 -8.68 6.40 -16.42
N ASP A 366 -7.96 6.67 -17.51
CA ASP A 366 -8.26 6.15 -18.85
C ASP A 366 -8.11 4.62 -18.93
N ILE A 367 -7.07 4.08 -18.28
CA ILE A 367 -6.74 2.65 -18.33
C ILE A 367 -7.69 1.83 -17.45
N VAL A 368 -7.93 2.25 -16.22
CA VAL A 368 -8.81 1.55 -15.27
C VAL A 368 -10.28 1.75 -15.66
N GLY A 369 -10.61 2.91 -16.24
CA GLY A 369 -11.98 3.26 -16.62
C GLY A 369 -12.82 3.79 -15.46
N CYS A 370 -12.19 4.31 -14.40
CA CYS A 370 -12.82 4.85 -13.21
C CYS A 370 -12.40 6.31 -12.98
N PRO A 371 -13.29 7.19 -12.44
CA PRO A 371 -12.86 8.48 -11.94
C PRO A 371 -11.81 8.34 -10.83
N ILE A 372 -10.84 9.26 -10.84
CA ILE A 372 -9.84 9.40 -9.79
C ILE A 372 -10.07 10.70 -9.04
N ILE A 373 -10.27 10.60 -7.74
CA ILE A 373 -10.43 11.73 -6.83
C ILE A 373 -9.08 12.03 -6.19
N LEU A 374 -8.63 13.26 -6.33
CA LEU A 374 -7.49 13.82 -5.62
C LEU A 374 -8.00 14.61 -4.41
N PRO A 375 -7.46 14.38 -3.20
CA PRO A 375 -7.88 15.09 -2.01
C PRO A 375 -7.50 16.57 -2.09
N ARG A 376 -8.27 17.42 -1.40
CA ARG A 376 -7.95 18.85 -1.27
C ARG A 376 -6.65 19.08 -0.49
N GLU A 377 -6.41 18.26 0.53
CA GLU A 377 -5.16 18.24 1.29
C GLU A 377 -4.22 17.21 0.66
N SER A 378 -3.06 17.68 0.18
CA SER A 378 -2.07 16.83 -0.48
C SER A 378 -1.30 15.92 0.49
N GLU A 379 -1.17 16.32 1.76
CA GLU A 379 -0.42 15.57 2.77
C GLU A 379 -1.35 14.59 3.52
N SER A 380 -1.90 13.63 2.78
CA SER A 380 -2.97 12.74 3.29
C SER A 380 -2.55 11.87 4.47
N VAL A 381 -1.27 11.46 4.56
CA VAL A 381 -0.76 10.69 5.71
C VAL A 381 -0.78 11.55 6.98
N LEU A 382 -0.39 12.82 6.87
CA LEU A 382 -0.41 13.77 7.99
C LEU A 382 -1.86 14.10 8.39
N LEU A 383 -2.76 14.29 7.42
CA LEU A 383 -4.18 14.50 7.69
C LEU A 383 -4.80 13.29 8.39
N GLY A 384 -4.49 12.07 7.94
CA GLY A 384 -4.91 10.83 8.59
C GLY A 384 -4.45 10.75 10.04
N ALA A 385 -3.17 11.04 10.32
CA ALA A 385 -2.66 11.09 11.69
C ALA A 385 -3.34 12.19 12.54
N ALA A 386 -3.61 13.36 11.96
CA ALA A 386 -4.34 14.43 12.63
C ALA A 386 -5.79 14.05 12.96
N ILE A 387 -6.46 13.30 12.07
CA ILE A 387 -7.78 12.71 12.30
C ILE A 387 -7.75 11.78 13.53
N LEU A 388 -6.73 10.92 13.67
CA LEU A 388 -6.57 10.08 14.87
C LEU A 388 -6.43 10.91 16.14
N GLY A 389 -5.61 11.97 16.10
CA GLY A 389 -5.43 12.89 17.21
C GLY A 389 -6.73 13.61 17.60
N ALA A 390 -7.54 14.02 16.62
CA ALA A 390 -8.83 14.66 16.86
C ALA A 390 -9.87 13.71 17.49
N VAL A 391 -9.85 12.43 17.12
CA VAL A 391 -10.67 11.38 17.75
C VAL A 391 -10.19 11.12 19.18
N ALA A 392 -8.88 10.97 19.39
CA ALA A 392 -8.30 10.78 20.71
C ALA A 392 -8.59 11.96 21.65
N GLY A 393 -8.59 13.19 21.11
CA GLY A 393 -8.97 14.42 21.80
C GLY A 393 -10.48 14.58 22.04
N LYS A 394 -11.30 13.63 21.59
CA LYS A 394 -12.77 13.65 21.69
C LYS A 394 -13.41 14.86 20.98
N ASN A 395 -12.71 15.47 20.03
CA ASN A 395 -13.27 16.51 19.16
C ASN A 395 -14.30 15.93 18.19
N TYR A 396 -14.17 14.64 17.88
CA TYR A 396 -15.13 13.85 17.11
C TYR A 396 -15.45 12.55 17.85
N PRO A 397 -16.71 12.05 17.76
CA PRO A 397 -17.13 10.86 18.51
C PRO A 397 -16.62 9.54 17.92
N SER A 398 -16.28 9.52 16.64
CA SER A 398 -15.75 8.34 15.94
C SER A 398 -14.76 8.73 14.83
N LEU A 399 -13.97 7.75 14.38
CA LEU A 399 -13.09 7.93 13.21
C LEU A 399 -13.89 8.29 11.95
N HIS A 400 -15.03 7.64 11.75
CA HIS A 400 -15.91 7.91 10.62
C HIS A 400 -16.40 9.37 10.61
N ASP A 401 -16.79 9.91 11.78
CA ASP A 401 -17.23 11.31 11.88
C ASP A 401 -16.10 12.31 11.63
N ALA A 402 -14.89 12.00 12.11
CA ALA A 402 -13.70 12.81 11.86
C ALA A 402 -13.31 12.80 10.38
N MET A 403 -13.28 11.64 9.72
CA MET A 403 -13.03 11.50 8.28
C MET A 403 -14.04 12.32 7.48
N LYS A 404 -15.33 12.20 7.80
CA LYS A 404 -16.42 12.93 7.13
C LYS A 404 -16.28 14.45 7.25
N ALA A 405 -15.75 14.93 8.37
CA ALA A 405 -15.62 16.35 8.67
C ALA A 405 -14.34 16.98 8.13
N LEU A 406 -13.23 16.23 8.16
CA LEU A 406 -11.89 16.74 7.91
C LEU A 406 -11.39 16.46 6.48
N ASN A 407 -11.89 15.40 5.84
CA ASN A 407 -11.58 15.11 4.43
C ASN A 407 -12.47 15.90 3.48
N ALA A 408 -11.90 16.31 2.35
CA ALA A 408 -12.63 16.93 1.25
C ALA A 408 -11.98 16.56 -0.09
N ALA A 409 -12.82 16.24 -1.08
CA ALA A 409 -12.38 16.12 -2.46
C ALA A 409 -11.84 17.47 -2.98
N GLY A 410 -10.72 17.43 -3.70
CA GLY A 410 -10.12 18.58 -4.36
C GLY A 410 -10.45 18.60 -5.84
N GLN A 411 -9.88 17.65 -6.59
CA GLN A 411 -10.06 17.52 -8.03
C GLN A 411 -10.57 16.12 -8.38
N VAL A 412 -11.49 16.03 -9.34
CA VAL A 412 -11.90 14.75 -9.93
C VAL A 412 -11.41 14.69 -11.37
N VAL A 413 -10.64 13.65 -11.68
CA VAL A 413 -10.16 13.36 -13.03
C VAL A 413 -10.99 12.20 -13.57
N HIS A 414 -11.71 12.44 -14.66
CA HIS A 414 -12.53 11.43 -15.30
C HIS A 414 -11.75 10.71 -16.42
N PRO A 415 -12.05 9.43 -16.67
CA PRO A 415 -11.62 8.78 -17.90
C PRO A 415 -12.08 9.58 -19.12
N SER A 416 -11.27 9.59 -20.16
CA SER A 416 -11.61 10.23 -21.42
C SER A 416 -12.93 9.67 -21.99
N SER A 417 -13.76 10.57 -22.51
CA SER A 417 -15.00 10.22 -23.20
C SER A 417 -14.77 9.74 -24.64
N ASP A 418 -13.56 9.85 -25.19
CA ASP A 418 -13.24 9.32 -26.52
C ASP A 418 -13.14 7.77 -26.47
N PRO A 419 -14.05 7.04 -27.15
CA PRO A 419 -14.04 5.58 -27.16
C PRO A 419 -12.76 4.99 -27.77
N LYS A 420 -12.01 5.74 -28.57
CA LYS A 420 -10.73 5.29 -29.14
C LYS A 420 -9.68 5.06 -28.06
N ILE A 421 -9.63 5.92 -27.04
CA ILE A 421 -8.66 5.83 -25.93
C ILE A 421 -8.94 4.56 -25.12
N LYS A 422 -10.20 4.33 -24.74
CA LYS A 422 -10.59 3.08 -24.04
C LYS A 422 -10.23 1.84 -24.87
N LYS A 423 -10.60 1.83 -26.16
CA LYS A 423 -10.30 0.72 -27.07
C LYS A 423 -8.79 0.46 -27.20
N TYR A 424 -7.99 1.51 -27.24
CA TYR A 424 -6.52 1.42 -27.27
C TYR A 424 -5.96 0.78 -25.99
N HIS A 425 -6.38 1.26 -24.82
CA HIS A 425 -5.93 0.70 -23.55
C HIS A 425 -6.44 -0.72 -23.31
N ASP A 426 -7.64 -1.07 -23.76
CA ASP A 426 -8.11 -2.47 -23.75
C ASP A 426 -7.23 -3.38 -24.61
N ALA A 427 -6.73 -2.89 -25.76
CA ALA A 427 -5.78 -3.63 -26.58
C ALA A 427 -4.43 -3.78 -25.89
N LYS A 428 -3.87 -2.70 -25.34
CA LYS A 428 -2.59 -2.75 -24.60
C LYS A 428 -2.66 -3.56 -23.32
N TYR A 429 -3.80 -3.58 -22.64
CA TYR A 429 -4.01 -4.41 -21.45
C TYR A 429 -3.92 -5.90 -21.79
N ARG A 430 -4.50 -6.35 -22.93
CA ARG A 430 -4.33 -7.73 -23.40
C ARG A 430 -2.86 -8.08 -23.67
N ILE A 431 -2.10 -7.14 -24.25
CA ILE A 431 -0.66 -7.31 -24.48
C ILE A 431 0.08 -7.41 -23.14
N PHE A 432 -0.21 -6.50 -22.20
CA PHE A 432 0.34 -6.53 -20.84
C PHE A 432 0.14 -7.88 -20.16
N ARG A 433 -1.08 -8.45 -20.24
CA ARG A 433 -1.37 -9.79 -19.70
C ARG A 433 -0.56 -10.87 -20.42
N ASN A 434 -0.46 -10.80 -21.75
CA ASN A 434 0.31 -11.76 -22.54
C ASN A 434 1.81 -11.73 -22.25
N LEU A 435 2.40 -10.57 -21.95
CA LEU A 435 3.82 -10.46 -21.58
C LEU A 435 4.15 -11.29 -20.33
N TYR A 436 3.23 -11.34 -19.35
CA TYR A 436 3.41 -12.19 -18.17
C TYR A 436 3.35 -13.69 -18.53
N GLU A 437 2.35 -14.10 -19.32
CA GLU A 437 2.23 -15.50 -19.78
C GLU A 437 3.45 -15.96 -20.59
N GLN A 438 3.97 -15.10 -21.46
CA GLN A 438 5.21 -15.38 -22.20
C GLN A 438 6.40 -15.57 -21.26
N GLN A 439 6.52 -14.73 -20.23
CA GLN A 439 7.57 -14.85 -19.23
C GLN A 439 7.51 -16.19 -18.49
N LEU A 440 6.32 -16.65 -18.10
CA LEU A 440 6.13 -17.96 -17.47
C LEU A 440 6.55 -19.10 -18.41
N SER A 441 6.13 -19.04 -19.67
CA SER A 441 6.53 -20.02 -20.69
C SER A 441 8.05 -20.08 -20.87
N HIS A 442 8.72 -18.94 -21.00
CA HIS A 442 10.18 -18.88 -21.13
C HIS A 442 10.90 -19.45 -19.89
N ARG A 443 10.38 -19.19 -18.68
CA ARG A 443 10.92 -19.77 -17.44
C ARG A 443 10.81 -21.29 -17.43
N SER A 444 9.68 -21.85 -17.89
CA SER A 444 9.51 -23.32 -18.02
C SER A 444 10.51 -23.93 -18.98
N ILE A 445 10.66 -23.34 -20.18
CA ILE A 445 11.59 -23.82 -21.21
C ILE A 445 13.03 -23.89 -20.67
N ILE A 446 13.47 -22.87 -19.94
CA ILE A 446 14.82 -22.85 -19.35
C ILE A 446 14.93 -23.87 -18.20
N ALA A 447 13.91 -24.02 -17.35
CA ALA A 447 13.91 -25.00 -16.29
C ALA A 447 14.00 -26.44 -16.84
N GLU A 448 13.26 -26.74 -17.91
CA GLU A 448 13.32 -28.03 -18.61
C GLU A 448 14.69 -28.29 -19.25
N ALA A 449 15.33 -27.26 -19.80
CA ALA A 449 16.68 -27.39 -20.37
C ALA A 449 17.78 -27.60 -19.33
N LEU A 450 17.52 -27.26 -18.05
CA LEU A 450 18.46 -27.42 -16.93
C LEU A 450 18.21 -28.69 -16.10
N ALA A 451 17.05 -29.34 -16.27
CA ALA A 451 16.70 -30.61 -15.63
C ALA A 451 17.35 -31.80 -16.34
#